data_AF-A0A2X2DEB6-F1
#
_entry.id   AF-A0A2X2DEB6-F1
#
_cell.length_a   1.000
_cell.length_b   1.000
_cell.length_c   1.000
_cell.angle_alpha   90.00
_cell.angle_beta   90.00
_cell.angle_gamma   90.00
#
_symmetry.space_group_name_H-M   'P 1'
#
loop_
_entity.id
_entity.type
_entity.pdbx_description
1 polymer ?
#
loop_
_entity_poly.entity_id
_entity_poly.type
_entity_poly.pdbx_seq_one_letter_code
_entity_poly.pdbx_strand_id
1 'polypeptide(L)' 'MIPLFMSAMTYRDNTQIILPLEMIADCKHKLIEPFADESLKEYAQSLDINGSADSDLNLGLSFTQRVQVLCQ' A
#
# COMPACT_ATOMS: atom_id res chain seq x y z
N MET A 1 -18.25 -4.48 2.77
CA MET A 1 -16.86 -4.95 2.95
C MET A 1 -15.95 -3.75 2.72
N ILE A 2 -15.40 -3.16 3.78
CA ILE A 2 -14.51 -1.99 3.68
C ILE A 2 -13.07 -2.52 3.80
N PRO A 3 -12.19 -2.28 2.82
CA PRO A 3 -10.80 -2.70 2.91
C PRO A 3 -10.07 -1.86 3.96
N LEU A 4 -9.46 -2.53 4.94
CA LEU A 4 -8.58 -1.91 5.93
C LEU A 4 -7.15 -1.90 5.38
N PHE A 5 -6.56 -0.72 5.23
CA PHE A 5 -5.18 -0.55 4.75
C PHE A 5 -4.28 -0.12 5.92
N MET A 6 -3.32 -0.95 6.31
CA MET A 6 -2.25 -0.59 7.25
C MET A 6 -1.01 -0.15 6.47
N SER A 7 -0.54 1.09 6.70
CA SER A 7 0.73 1.61 6.17
C SER A 7 1.82 1.41 7.23
N ALA A 8 2.23 0.16 7.43
CA ALA A 8 3.39 -0.14 8.27
C ALA A 8 4.67 -0.15 7.41
N MET A 9 5.78 0.27 8.02
CA MET A 9 7.12 0.28 7.42
C MET A 9 7.41 -1.02 6.67
N THR A 10 8.04 -0.88 5.50
CA THR A 10 8.21 -1.91 4.47
C THR A 10 8.35 -3.33 5.02
N TYR A 11 7.32 -4.15 4.82
CA TYR A 11 7.40 -5.58 5.06
C TYR A 11 8.42 -6.17 4.08
N ARG A 12 9.32 -7.01 4.59
CA ARG A 12 10.28 -7.72 3.72
C ARG A 12 9.57 -8.73 2.82
N ASP A 13 8.56 -9.40 3.36
CA ASP A 13 7.79 -10.44 2.71
C ASP A 13 6.49 -10.72 3.49
N ASN A 14 5.64 -11.61 2.96
CA ASN A 14 4.33 -11.93 3.52
C ASN A 14 4.37 -12.58 4.91
N THR A 15 5.52 -13.11 5.35
CA THR A 15 5.67 -13.80 6.65
C THR A 15 5.77 -12.84 7.83
N GLN A 16 6.15 -11.58 7.57
CA GLN A 16 6.20 -10.53 8.59
C GLN A 16 4.82 -9.95 8.93
N ILE A 17 3.79 -10.30 8.16
CA ILE A 17 2.43 -9.86 8.40
C ILE A 17 1.78 -10.84 9.38
N ILE A 18 1.61 -10.39 10.62
CA ILE A 18 0.91 -11.12 11.67
C ILE A 18 -0.48 -10.50 11.83
N LEU A 19 -1.51 -11.30 11.52
CA LEU A 19 -2.90 -10.91 11.78
C LEU A 19 -3.28 -11.22 13.24
N PRO A 20 -4.22 -10.47 13.83
CA PRO A 20 -4.83 -10.82 15.11
C PRO A 20 -5.44 -12.23 15.07
N LEU A 21 -5.43 -12.94 16.21
CA LEU A 21 -5.94 -14.33 16.32
C LEU A 21 -7.38 -14.49 15.83
N GLU A 22 -8.23 -13.51 16.09
CA GLU A 22 -9.62 -13.45 15.64
C GLU A 22 -9.77 -13.35 14.11
N MET A 23 -8.74 -12.87 13.40
CA MET A 23 -8.74 -12.73 11.94
C MET A 23 -8.04 -13.90 11.25
N ILE A 24 -7.09 -14.58 11.88
CA ILE A 24 -6.37 -15.71 11.26
C ILE A 24 -7.33 -16.85 10.87
N ALA A 25 -8.41 -17.04 11.63
CA ALA A 25 -9.38 -18.10 11.38
C ALA A 25 -10.14 -17.91 10.06
N ASP A 26 -10.55 -16.67 9.75
CA ASP A 26 -11.49 -16.37 8.67
C ASP A 26 -10.89 -15.49 7.56
N CYS A 27 -9.67 -14.99 7.75
CA CYS A 27 -9.01 -14.06 6.83
C CYS A 27 -7.69 -14.59 6.29
N LYS A 28 -7.45 -14.30 5.01
CA LYS A 28 -6.14 -14.46 4.36
C LYS A 28 -5.55 -13.09 4.07
N HIS A 29 -4.23 -12.96 4.18
CA HIS A 29 -3.52 -11.75 3.80
C HIS A 29 -2.53 -11.96 2.66
N LYS A 30 -2.26 -10.88 1.93
CA LYS A 30 -1.24 -10.81 0.89
C LYS A 30 -0.55 -9.45 0.91
N LEU A 31 0.79 -9.48 0.90
CA LEU A 31 1.61 -8.30 0.64
C LEU A 31 1.54 -7.93 -0.85
N ILE A 32 1.22 -6.66 -1.11
CA ILE A 32 1.24 -6.03 -2.42
C ILE A 32 2.39 -5.03 -2.42
N GLU A 33 3.39 -5.30 -3.25
CA GLU A 33 4.54 -4.42 -3.45
C GLU A 33 4.14 -3.16 -4.25
N PRO A 34 4.79 -2.02 -4.01
CA PRO A 34 4.61 -0.83 -4.83
C PRO A 34 5.08 -1.10 -6.26
N PHE A 35 4.41 -0.44 -7.21
CA PHE A 35 4.67 -0.62 -8.64
C PHE A 35 5.22 0.66 -9.29
N ALA A 36 5.68 1.63 -8.51
CA ALA A 36 6.23 2.89 -8.99
C ALA A 36 7.40 2.71 -9.98
N ASP A 37 7.05 2.75 -11.27
CA ASP A 37 8.00 2.79 -12.37
C ASP A 37 8.70 4.15 -12.47
N GLU A 38 9.66 4.25 -13.39
CA GLU A 38 10.47 5.45 -13.58
C GLU A 38 9.62 6.66 -14.01
N SER A 39 8.61 6.46 -14.86
CA SER A 39 7.71 7.52 -15.31
C SER A 39 6.86 8.09 -14.17
N LEU A 40 6.39 7.24 -13.27
CA LEU A 40 5.66 7.64 -12.07
C LEU A 40 6.55 8.42 -11.09
N LYS A 41 7.83 8.04 -10.98
CA LYS A 41 8.81 8.77 -10.15
C LYS A 41 9.08 10.17 -10.70
N GLU A 42 9.32 10.29 -12.00
CA GLU A 42 9.53 11.58 -12.66
C GLU A 42 8.30 12.48 -12.52
N TYR A 43 7.10 11.91 -12.70
CA TYR A 43 5.85 12.63 -12.49
C TYR A 43 5.71 13.13 -11.04
N ALA A 44 5.95 12.27 -10.05
CA ALA A 44 5.91 12.67 -8.64
C ALA A 44 6.93 13.77 -8.31
N GLN A 45 8.15 13.71 -8.86
CA GLN A 45 9.15 14.77 -8.70
C GLN A 45 8.70 16.10 -9.35
N SER A 46 8.03 16.03 -10.50
CA SER A 46 7.51 17.24 -11.16
C SER A 46 6.42 17.94 -10.35
N LEU A 47 5.62 17.19 -9.57
CA LEU A 47 4.59 17.76 -8.69
C LEU A 47 5.19 18.50 -7.50
N ASP A 48 6.28 17.98 -6.93
CA ASP A 48 7.00 18.62 -5.81
C ASP A 48 7.54 20.02 -6.20
N ILE A 49 7.97 20.17 -7.45
CA ILE A 49 8.45 21.44 -8.02
C ILE A 49 7.29 22.43 -8.25
N ASN A 50 6.10 21.94 -8.58
CA ASN A 50 4.96 22.78 -8.98
C ASN A 50 3.99 23.12 -7.84
N GLY A 51 4.27 22.69 -6.60
CA GLY A 51 3.54 23.08 -5.38
C GLY A 51 2.05 22.71 -5.37
N SER A 52 1.58 21.97 -6.36
CA SER A 52 0.20 21.51 -6.49
C SER A 52 0.12 20.14 -5.85
N ALA A 53 -0.17 20.15 -4.54
CA ALA A 53 -0.66 18.97 -3.85
C ALA A 53 -2.10 18.68 -4.31
N ASP A 54 -2.30 18.49 -5.63
CA ASP A 54 -3.53 17.89 -6.08
C ASP A 54 -3.53 16.46 -5.57
N SER A 55 -4.66 16.14 -4.96
CA SER A 55 -4.91 15.00 -4.08
C SER A 55 -4.94 13.68 -4.84
N ASP A 56 -3.89 13.37 -5.60
CA ASP A 56 -3.83 12.09 -6.29
C ASP A 56 -3.39 11.03 -5.30
N LEU A 57 -4.33 10.66 -4.42
CA LEU A 57 -4.23 9.53 -3.51
C LEU A 57 -3.74 8.30 -4.28
N ASN A 58 -4.17 8.15 -5.54
CA ASN A 58 -3.73 7.09 -6.46
C ASN A 58 -2.23 7.12 -6.76
N LEU A 59 -1.62 8.30 -6.83
CA LEU A 59 -0.18 8.44 -7.03
C LEU A 59 0.57 7.98 -5.79
N GLY A 60 0.22 8.47 -4.59
CA GLY A 60 0.87 8.04 -3.33
C GLY A 60 0.73 6.53 -3.09
N LEU A 61 -0.40 5.98 -3.52
CA LEU A 61 -0.71 4.56 -3.53
C LEU A 61 0.24 3.74 -4.42
N SER A 62 0.85 4.32 -5.45
CA SER A 62 1.81 3.64 -6.34
C SER A 62 3.18 3.44 -5.67
N PHE A 63 3.49 4.23 -4.64
CA PHE A 63 4.76 4.21 -3.91
C PHE A 63 4.70 3.47 -2.57
N THR A 64 3.52 3.03 -2.13
CA THR A 64 3.35 2.39 -0.83
C THR A 64 3.11 0.88 -0.95
N GLN A 65 3.79 0.10 -0.10
CA GLN A 65 3.45 -1.31 0.12
C GLN A 65 2.08 -1.39 0.82
N ARG A 66 1.29 -2.42 0.47
CA ARG A 66 -0.02 -2.64 1.10
C ARG A 66 -0.23 -4.07 1.50
N VAL A 67 -0.97 -4.26 2.58
CA VAL A 67 -1.48 -5.57 2.98
C VAL A 67 -2.94 -5.66 2.56
N GLN A 68 -3.24 -6.57 1.63
CA GLN A 68 -4.61 -6.91 1.30
C GLN A 68 -5.08 -8.02 2.23
N VAL A 69 -6.19 -7.81 2.93
CA VAL A 69 -6.83 -8.81 3.79
C VAL A 69 -8.20 -9.16 3.21
N LEU A 70 -8.44 -10.45 3.00
CA LEU A 70 -9.68 -11.01 2.46
C LEU A 70 -10.26 -11.95 3.52
N CYS A 71 -11.42 -11.59 4.07
CA CYS A 71 -12.13 -12.37 5.09
C CYS A 71 -13.41 -12.97 4.49
N GLN A 72 -13.78 -14.19 4.91
CA GLN A 72 -15.02 -14.86 4.49
C GLN A 72 -16.24 -14.38 5.28
#